data_AF-A0A7Y5DTC5-F1
#
_entry.id   AF-A0A7Y5DTC5-F1
#
_cell.length_a   1.000
_cell.length_b   1.000
_cell.length_c   1.000
_cell.angle_alpha   90.00
_cell.angle_beta   90.00
_cell.angle_gamma   90.00
#
_symmetry.space_group_name_H-M   'P 1'
#
loop_
_entity.id
_entity.type
_entity.pdbx_description
1 polymer ?
#
loop_
_entity_poly.entity_id
_entity_poly.type
_entity_poly.pdbx_seq_one_letter_code
_entity_poly.pdbx_strand_id
1 'polypeptide(L)'
;MPSNFTPLKDHDTPIKVLFTGYLITVGIGYLFALIQILLTHGMADGKFGLSVDDIVYSYYGNRSGTVVEQKLNGSMKDNASEQQRFEIMQWVRDGADIDDYKDNGIEKIIQERCVMCHNKEASGIPNFNDFAQLKALTVQDEGSTFASLTRGSHIHMFGISFIFMFVGLIFSFAETTSVKYKCIAIGMPYAFLIADIVSWWLTKFFPMFAWLVILAGMGMGVSFMFMWVTSILEMWLYKPVFVDGIGFHYQRWKADFTASSHKERVSKLLAVTVGVFERLKRIIAMLAEKFLKDKVDK
;
A
#
# COMPACT_ATOMS: atom_id res chain seq x y z
N MET A 1 -5.29 0.61 40.67
CA MET A 1 -4.12 -0.13 41.21
C MET A 1 -2.89 0.51 40.57
N PRO A 2 -1.87 0.90 41.33
CA PRO A 2 -0.63 1.38 40.72
C PRO A 2 -0.06 0.28 39.82
N SER A 3 0.46 0.67 38.66
CA SER A 3 1.16 -0.22 37.73
C SER A 3 2.30 -0.92 38.47
N ASN A 4 2.38 -2.26 38.42
CA ASN A 4 3.51 -3.03 38.94
C ASN A 4 4.81 -2.84 38.13
N PHE A 5 4.80 -1.95 37.12
CA PHE A 5 5.89 -1.70 36.20
C PHE A 5 6.24 -0.22 36.16
N THR A 6 7.53 0.08 36.01
CA THR A 6 8.06 1.44 35.80
C THR A 6 7.56 2.00 34.47
N PRO A 7 6.85 3.14 34.47
CA PRO A 7 6.42 3.81 33.24
C PRO A 7 7.57 4.24 32.34
N LEU A 8 7.32 4.40 31.03
CA LEU A 8 8.31 4.88 30.04
C LEU A 8 8.97 6.20 30.44
N LYS A 9 8.21 7.12 31.03
CA LYS A 9 8.73 8.42 31.50
C LYS A 9 9.69 8.31 32.69
N ASP A 10 9.59 7.25 33.48
CA ASP A 10 10.32 7.09 34.75
C ASP A 10 11.53 6.14 34.62
N HIS A 11 11.74 5.54 33.45
CA HIS A 11 12.94 4.73 33.18
C HIS A 11 14.23 5.56 33.16
N ASP A 12 15.34 4.91 33.52
CA ASP A 12 16.68 5.48 33.44
C ASP A 12 17.09 5.82 32.00
N THR A 13 17.97 6.81 31.87
CA THR A 13 18.45 7.30 30.58
C THR A 13 19.00 6.20 29.66
N PRO A 14 19.81 5.22 30.12
CA PRO A 14 20.31 4.17 29.24
C PRO A 14 19.20 3.33 28.59
N ILE A 15 18.13 3.01 29.32
CA ILE A 15 16.98 2.26 28.81
C ILE A 15 16.22 3.10 27.79
N LYS A 16 15.99 4.38 28.10
CA LYS A 16 15.34 5.31 27.15
C LYS A 16 16.13 5.46 25.86
N VAL A 17 17.46 5.54 25.94
CA VAL A 17 18.35 5.58 24.76
C VAL A 17 18.23 4.28 23.96
N LEU A 18 18.25 3.11 24.61
CA LEU A 18 18.08 1.82 23.94
C LEU A 18 16.74 1.73 23.20
N PHE A 19 15.63 2.02 23.88
CA PHE A 19 14.29 1.98 23.28
C PHE A 19 14.14 2.98 22.15
N THR A 20 14.64 4.20 22.34
CA THR A 20 14.57 5.25 21.32
C THR A 20 15.42 4.91 20.10
N GLY A 21 16.64 4.39 20.30
CA GLY A 21 17.50 3.92 19.21
C GLY A 21 16.81 2.87 18.36
N TYR A 22 16.24 1.84 19.00
CA TYR A 22 15.45 0.82 18.31
C TYR A 22 14.26 1.41 17.53
N LEU A 23 13.45 2.26 18.18
CA LEU A 23 12.27 2.87 17.56
C LEU A 23 12.64 3.75 16.37
N ILE A 24 13.72 4.53 16.44
CA ILE A 24 14.20 5.35 15.33
C ILE A 24 14.66 4.47 14.17
N THR A 25 15.46 3.43 14.43
CA THR A 25 15.94 2.51 13.38
C THR A 25 14.78 1.83 12.68
N VAL A 26 13.80 1.31 13.42
CA VAL A 26 12.60 0.70 12.84
C VAL A 26 11.75 1.73 12.08
N GLY A 27 11.61 2.96 12.60
CA GLY A 27 10.90 4.04 11.93
C GLY A 27 11.52 4.40 10.57
N ILE A 28 12.85 4.47 10.49
CA ILE A 28 13.56 4.64 9.22
C ILE A 28 13.33 3.43 8.31
N GLY A 29 13.46 2.22 8.85
CA GLY A 29 13.20 0.98 8.10
C GLY A 29 11.80 0.92 7.50
N TYR A 30 10.80 1.43 8.22
CA TYR A 30 9.42 1.54 7.73
C TYR A 30 9.31 2.48 6.52
N LEU A 31 10.03 3.62 6.52
CA LEU A 31 10.07 4.51 5.36
C LEU A 31 10.70 3.84 4.14
N PHE A 32 11.81 3.10 4.33
CA PHE A 32 12.43 2.33 3.25
C PHE A 32 11.52 1.22 2.75
N ALA A 33 10.73 0.57 3.62
CA ALA A 33 9.73 -0.41 3.19
C ALA A 33 8.66 0.22 2.29
N LEU A 34 8.16 1.42 2.62
CA LEU A 34 7.22 2.15 1.76
C LEU A 34 7.83 2.51 0.40
N ILE A 35 9.08 2.96 0.38
CA ILE A 35 9.82 3.23 -0.86
C ILE A 35 9.97 1.95 -1.68
N GLN A 36 10.34 0.84 -1.05
CA GLN A 36 10.47 -0.46 -1.72
C GLN A 36 9.15 -0.90 -2.36
N ILE A 37 8.02 -0.73 -1.67
CA ILE A 37 6.69 -1.05 -2.23
C ILE A 37 6.41 -0.18 -3.45
N LEU A 38 6.66 1.13 -3.36
CA LEU A 38 6.48 2.04 -4.49
C LEU A 38 7.37 1.67 -5.69
N LEU A 39 8.63 1.30 -5.46
CA LEU A 39 9.57 0.94 -6.53
C LEU A 39 9.31 -0.45 -7.12
N THR A 40 8.75 -1.38 -6.35
CA THR A 40 8.51 -2.77 -6.77
C THR A 40 7.14 -2.93 -7.42
N HIS A 41 6.13 -2.25 -6.90
CA HIS A 41 4.74 -2.41 -7.33
C HIS A 41 4.17 -1.17 -7.99
N GLY A 42 4.69 0.02 -7.69
CA GLY A 42 4.06 1.28 -8.07
C GLY A 42 4.21 1.74 -9.51
N MET A 43 4.54 0.80 -10.39
CA MET A 43 4.61 0.95 -11.85
C MET A 43 4.01 -0.28 -12.55
N ALA A 44 3.36 -1.20 -11.81
CA ALA A 44 2.87 -2.46 -12.35
C ALA A 44 1.68 -2.27 -13.29
N ASP A 45 0.87 -1.22 -13.08
CA ASP A 45 -0.20 -0.78 -13.97
C ASP A 45 0.27 0.20 -15.08
N GLY A 46 1.58 0.51 -15.10
CA GLY A 46 2.22 1.43 -16.05
C GLY A 46 2.10 2.92 -15.68
N LYS A 47 1.52 3.28 -14.53
CA LYS A 47 1.47 4.64 -13.98
C LYS A 47 2.27 4.70 -12.70
N PHE A 48 2.89 5.86 -12.45
CA PHE A 48 3.57 6.07 -11.18
C PHE A 48 2.54 6.28 -10.06
N GLY A 49 2.51 5.39 -9.07
CA GLY A 49 1.57 5.47 -7.95
C GLY A 49 1.48 4.17 -7.18
N LEU A 50 0.51 4.03 -6.28
CA LEU A 50 0.15 2.73 -5.69
C LEU A 50 -1.37 2.61 -5.84
N SER A 51 -1.78 1.93 -6.90
CA SER A 51 -3.18 1.65 -7.21
C SER A 51 -3.56 0.24 -6.77
N VAL A 52 -4.85 -0.05 -6.76
CA VAL A 52 -5.32 -1.43 -6.55
C VAL A 52 -4.93 -2.31 -7.73
N ASP A 53 -4.90 -1.74 -8.93
CA ASP A 53 -4.53 -2.45 -10.15
C ASP A 53 -3.06 -2.87 -10.12
N ASP A 54 -2.16 -2.05 -9.55
CA ASP A 54 -0.75 -2.43 -9.34
C ASP A 54 -0.59 -3.73 -8.53
N ILE A 55 -1.39 -3.88 -7.47
CA ILE A 55 -1.39 -5.07 -6.62
C ILE A 55 -1.98 -6.26 -7.39
N VAL A 56 -3.07 -6.04 -8.13
CA VAL A 56 -3.67 -7.09 -8.97
C VAL A 56 -2.66 -7.58 -10.01
N TYR A 57 -2.02 -6.69 -10.77
CA TYR A 57 -1.01 -7.08 -11.75
C TYR A 57 0.18 -7.78 -11.10
N SER A 58 0.63 -7.31 -9.94
CA SER A 58 1.76 -7.92 -9.24
C SER A 58 1.50 -9.34 -8.73
N TYR A 59 0.29 -9.64 -8.25
CA TYR A 59 -0.03 -10.93 -7.63
C TYR A 59 -0.86 -11.86 -8.53
N TYR A 60 -1.92 -11.36 -9.16
CA TYR A 60 -2.80 -12.13 -10.05
C TYR A 60 -2.25 -12.26 -11.48
N GLY A 61 -1.50 -11.24 -11.91
CA GLY A 61 -1.02 -11.08 -13.28
C GLY A 61 -2.10 -10.55 -14.22
N ASN A 62 -1.70 -10.17 -15.43
CA ASN A 62 -2.66 -9.82 -16.47
C ASN A 62 -3.21 -11.06 -17.17
N ARG A 63 -4.34 -11.57 -16.67
CA ARG A 63 -5.03 -12.73 -17.27
C ARG A 63 -5.86 -12.41 -18.52
N SER A 64 -5.94 -11.14 -18.92
CA SER A 64 -6.80 -10.67 -20.02
C SER A 64 -6.26 -10.98 -21.42
N GLY A 65 -5.06 -11.56 -21.50
CA GLY A 65 -4.37 -11.93 -22.73
C GLY A 65 -2.87 -11.73 -22.58
N THR A 66 -2.11 -12.22 -23.55
CA THR A 66 -0.65 -12.08 -23.57
C THR A 66 -0.21 -10.67 -23.95
N VAL A 67 1.09 -10.35 -23.80
CA VAL A 67 1.61 -9.04 -24.20
C VAL A 67 1.36 -8.80 -25.69
N VAL A 68 1.54 -9.83 -26.52
CA VAL A 68 1.27 -9.76 -27.98
C VAL A 68 -0.21 -9.46 -28.24
N GLU A 69 -1.14 -10.20 -27.63
CA GLU A 69 -2.58 -9.98 -27.83
C GLU A 69 -3.03 -8.58 -27.41
N GLN A 70 -2.49 -8.07 -26.29
CA GLN A 70 -2.81 -6.73 -25.81
C GLN A 70 -2.29 -5.64 -26.74
N LYS A 71 -1.06 -5.79 -27.23
CA LYS A 71 -0.48 -4.81 -28.16
C LYS A 71 -1.22 -4.81 -29.50
N LEU A 72 -1.57 -5.99 -30.03
CA LEU A 72 -2.33 -6.11 -31.28
C LEU A 72 -3.78 -5.62 -31.17
N ASN A 73 -4.38 -5.62 -29.97
CA ASN A 73 -5.68 -5.00 -29.74
C ASN A 73 -5.62 -3.51 -29.34
N GLY A 74 -4.44 -3.05 -28.92
CA GLY A 74 -4.21 -1.69 -28.41
C GLY A 74 -3.27 -0.89 -29.31
N SER A 75 -2.10 -0.51 -28.79
CA SER A 75 -1.20 0.46 -29.42
C SER A 75 -0.61 0.01 -30.77
N MET A 76 -0.67 -1.28 -31.11
CA MET A 76 -0.19 -1.82 -32.38
C MET A 76 -1.33 -2.31 -33.30
N LYS A 77 -2.58 -1.99 -32.97
CA LYS A 77 -3.78 -2.37 -33.72
C LYS A 77 -3.71 -2.03 -35.21
N ASP A 78 -3.18 -0.86 -35.54
CA ASP A 78 -3.18 -0.36 -36.92
C ASP A 78 -1.97 -0.86 -37.74
N ASN A 79 -1.05 -1.62 -37.13
CA ASN A 79 0.17 -2.08 -37.80
C ASN A 79 0.00 -3.41 -38.58
N ALA A 80 -1.14 -4.08 -38.42
CA ALA A 80 -1.49 -5.29 -39.14
C ALA A 80 -3.00 -5.33 -39.43
N SER A 81 -3.41 -6.00 -40.50
CA SER A 81 -4.84 -6.11 -40.82
C SER A 81 -5.58 -6.86 -39.72
N GLU A 82 -6.91 -6.68 -39.65
CA GLU A 82 -7.73 -7.42 -38.67
C GLU A 82 -7.55 -8.93 -38.77
N GLN A 83 -7.49 -9.46 -39.99
CA GLN A 83 -7.26 -10.88 -40.25
C GLN A 83 -5.87 -11.34 -39.76
N GLN A 84 -4.80 -10.61 -40.12
CA GLN A 84 -3.44 -10.94 -39.71
C GLN A 84 -3.28 -10.91 -38.19
N ARG A 85 -3.92 -9.94 -37.52
CA ARG A 85 -3.91 -9.88 -36.06
C ARG A 85 -4.64 -11.05 -35.44
N PHE A 86 -5.79 -11.44 -36.00
CA PHE A 86 -6.54 -12.60 -35.54
C PHE A 86 -5.71 -13.89 -35.65
N GLU A 87 -5.04 -14.11 -36.78
CA GLU A 87 -4.15 -15.28 -37.00
C GLU A 87 -3.00 -15.32 -35.98
N ILE A 88 -2.33 -14.19 -35.71
CA ILE A 88 -1.29 -14.12 -34.68
C ILE A 88 -1.87 -14.42 -33.29
N MET A 89 -2.99 -13.81 -32.94
CA MET A 89 -3.62 -14.02 -31.62
C MET A 89 -4.07 -15.47 -31.43
N GLN A 90 -4.57 -16.10 -32.50
CA GLN A 90 -4.95 -17.51 -32.47
C GLN A 90 -3.72 -18.40 -32.26
N TRP A 91 -2.65 -18.21 -33.02
CA TRP A 91 -1.39 -18.93 -32.82
C TRP A 91 -0.85 -18.79 -31.39
N VAL A 92 -0.97 -17.59 -30.81
CA VAL A 92 -0.60 -17.36 -29.41
C VAL A 92 -1.46 -18.16 -28.44
N ARG A 93 -2.78 -18.21 -28.65
CA ARG A 93 -3.71 -19.01 -27.82
C ARG A 93 -3.49 -20.51 -27.95
N ASP A 94 -3.04 -20.94 -29.12
CA ASP A 94 -2.76 -22.35 -29.43
C ASP A 94 -1.41 -22.83 -28.85
N GLY A 95 -0.68 -21.97 -28.14
CA GLY A 95 0.53 -22.33 -27.39
C GLY A 95 1.84 -21.75 -27.97
N ALA A 96 1.74 -20.95 -29.04
CA ALA A 96 2.88 -20.28 -29.67
C ALA A 96 4.04 -21.24 -30.01
N ASP A 97 3.69 -22.37 -30.63
CA ASP A 97 4.69 -23.34 -31.07
C ASP A 97 5.46 -22.86 -32.30
N ILE A 98 6.73 -23.29 -32.42
CA ILE A 98 7.62 -22.86 -33.50
C ILE A 98 7.26 -23.53 -34.84
N ASP A 99 6.71 -24.73 -34.81
CA ASP A 99 6.31 -25.45 -36.03
C ASP A 99 5.11 -24.72 -36.65
N ASP A 100 4.07 -24.45 -35.85
CA ASP A 100 2.91 -23.64 -36.27
C ASP A 100 3.29 -22.22 -36.69
N TYR A 101 4.29 -21.61 -36.04
CA TYR A 101 4.78 -20.28 -36.40
C TYR A 101 5.28 -20.22 -37.85
N LYS A 102 5.98 -21.27 -38.30
CA LYS A 102 6.53 -21.37 -39.65
C LYS A 102 5.49 -21.86 -40.65
N ASP A 103 4.75 -22.89 -40.27
CA ASP A 103 3.85 -23.62 -41.18
C ASP A 103 2.57 -22.81 -41.49
N ASN A 104 2.04 -22.08 -40.50
CA ASN A 104 0.80 -21.32 -40.66
C ASN A 104 1.01 -19.89 -41.18
N GLY A 105 2.21 -19.56 -41.67
CA GLY A 105 2.53 -18.27 -42.28
C GLY A 105 2.63 -17.09 -41.30
N ILE A 106 2.58 -17.35 -39.98
CA ILE A 106 2.72 -16.31 -38.94
C ILE A 106 4.10 -15.66 -39.00
N GLU A 107 5.15 -16.44 -39.25
CA GLU A 107 6.51 -15.93 -39.47
C GLU A 107 6.55 -14.87 -40.55
N LYS A 108 5.88 -15.12 -41.68
CA LYS A 108 5.81 -14.16 -42.78
C LYS A 108 5.13 -12.86 -42.36
N ILE A 109 4.05 -12.94 -41.60
CA ILE A 109 3.34 -11.75 -41.09
C ILE A 109 4.24 -10.94 -40.15
N ILE A 110 4.89 -11.61 -39.19
CA ILE A 110 5.80 -10.95 -38.23
C ILE A 110 6.99 -10.30 -38.94
N GLN A 111 7.59 -10.99 -39.92
CA GLN A 111 8.70 -10.48 -40.71
C GLN A 111 8.30 -9.26 -41.56
N GLU A 112 7.14 -9.31 -42.22
CA GLU A 112 6.67 -8.22 -43.08
C GLU A 112 6.18 -6.98 -42.31
N ARG A 113 5.57 -7.17 -41.13
CA ARG A 113 4.85 -6.11 -40.42
C ARG A 113 5.49 -5.64 -39.13
N CYS A 114 6.20 -6.51 -38.43
CA CYS A 114 6.66 -6.23 -37.07
C CYS A 114 8.18 -6.03 -37.01
N VAL A 115 8.96 -6.86 -37.71
CA VAL A 115 10.43 -6.82 -37.69
C VAL A 115 11.01 -5.50 -38.21
N MET A 116 10.27 -4.77 -39.05
CA MET A 116 10.68 -3.43 -39.50
C MET A 116 11.00 -2.47 -38.33
N CYS A 117 10.32 -2.62 -37.20
CA CYS A 117 10.59 -1.87 -35.96
C CYS A 117 11.21 -2.78 -34.88
N HIS A 118 10.80 -4.05 -34.79
CA HIS A 118 11.29 -5.02 -33.82
C HIS A 118 12.50 -5.80 -34.35
N ASN A 119 13.59 -5.08 -34.65
CA ASN A 119 14.85 -5.64 -35.15
C ASN A 119 15.98 -5.52 -34.11
N LYS A 120 17.20 -5.93 -34.50
CA LYS A 120 18.37 -5.96 -33.62
C LYS A 120 18.89 -4.56 -33.31
N GLU A 121 18.66 -3.60 -34.21
CA GLU A 121 19.11 -2.21 -34.09
C GLU A 121 18.17 -1.36 -33.22
N ALA A 122 16.96 -1.84 -32.95
CA ALA A 122 15.98 -1.13 -32.14
C ALA A 122 16.36 -1.11 -30.66
N SER A 123 16.39 0.08 -30.07
CA SER A 123 16.64 0.27 -28.63
C SER A 123 15.33 0.42 -27.88
N GLY A 124 15.16 -0.36 -26.79
CA GLY A 124 14.00 -0.27 -25.90
C GLY A 124 12.76 -1.07 -26.34
N ILE A 125 12.84 -1.86 -27.41
CA ILE A 125 11.79 -2.79 -27.84
C ILE A 125 12.37 -4.17 -28.22
N PRO A 126 11.63 -5.27 -28.02
CA PRO A 126 12.12 -6.63 -28.23
C PRO A 126 12.42 -6.92 -29.71
N ASN A 127 13.43 -7.75 -29.99
CA ASN A 127 13.83 -8.12 -31.34
C ASN A 127 13.08 -9.38 -31.80
N PHE A 128 12.21 -9.26 -32.79
CA PHE A 128 11.41 -10.37 -33.31
C PHE A 128 12.12 -11.21 -34.38
N ASN A 129 13.36 -10.87 -34.76
CA ASN A 129 14.23 -11.82 -35.45
C ASN A 129 14.68 -12.97 -34.53
N ASP A 130 14.57 -12.79 -33.22
CA ASP A 130 14.81 -13.83 -32.23
C ASP A 130 13.48 -14.39 -31.74
N PHE A 131 13.14 -15.59 -32.19
CA PHE A 131 11.89 -16.25 -31.83
C PHE A 131 11.75 -16.44 -30.32
N ALA A 132 12.86 -16.61 -29.57
CA ALA A 132 12.78 -16.75 -28.11
C ALA A 132 12.25 -15.48 -27.44
N GLN A 133 12.62 -14.30 -27.96
CA GLN A 133 12.11 -13.03 -27.46
C GLN A 133 10.64 -12.82 -27.81
N LEU A 134 10.21 -13.23 -29.01
CA LEU A 134 8.79 -13.21 -29.37
C LEU A 134 7.98 -14.17 -28.48
N LYS A 135 8.44 -15.43 -28.33
CA LYS A 135 7.79 -16.45 -27.51
C LYS A 135 7.70 -16.08 -26.03
N ALA A 136 8.66 -15.32 -25.50
CA ALA A 136 8.55 -14.81 -24.13
C ALA A 136 7.34 -13.87 -23.92
N LEU A 137 6.86 -13.22 -24.99
CA LEU A 137 5.73 -12.28 -24.96
C LEU A 137 4.38 -12.93 -25.25
N THR A 138 4.38 -14.21 -25.68
CA THR A 138 3.18 -15.02 -25.91
C THR A 138 2.78 -15.82 -24.67
N VAL A 139 3.55 -15.73 -23.58
CA VAL A 139 3.18 -16.33 -22.30
C VAL A 139 2.23 -15.38 -21.56
N GLN A 140 1.16 -15.94 -21.00
CA GLN A 140 0.21 -15.17 -20.18
C GLN A 140 0.91 -14.72 -18.89
N ASP A 141 0.72 -13.46 -18.52
CA ASP A 141 1.23 -12.96 -17.25
C ASP A 141 0.41 -13.53 -16.10
N GLU A 142 1.04 -14.38 -15.31
CA GLU A 142 0.44 -14.98 -14.13
C GLU A 142 0.69 -14.16 -12.85
N GLY A 143 1.48 -13.09 -12.91
CA GLY A 143 1.93 -12.35 -11.73
C GLY A 143 2.91 -13.17 -10.88
N SER A 144 2.93 -12.92 -9.57
CA SER A 144 3.88 -13.54 -8.64
C SER A 144 3.84 -15.07 -8.68
N THR A 145 5.03 -15.69 -8.71
CA THR A 145 5.18 -17.15 -8.68
C THR A 145 4.94 -17.70 -7.27
N PHE A 146 4.53 -18.97 -7.16
CA PHE A 146 4.37 -19.65 -5.87
C PHE A 146 5.65 -19.64 -5.02
N ALA A 147 6.81 -19.81 -5.66
CA ALA A 147 8.10 -19.75 -4.98
C ALA A 147 8.38 -18.35 -4.40
N SER A 148 8.10 -17.30 -5.17
CA SER A 148 8.21 -15.91 -4.68
C SER A 148 7.26 -15.65 -3.52
N LEU A 149 6.00 -16.08 -3.66
CA LEU A 149 4.96 -15.88 -2.66
C LEU A 149 5.28 -16.61 -1.34
N THR A 150 5.80 -17.84 -1.43
CA THR A 150 6.24 -18.63 -0.27
C THR A 150 7.42 -17.97 0.43
N ARG A 151 8.43 -17.53 -0.32
CA ARG A 151 9.60 -16.82 0.23
C ARG A 151 9.19 -15.51 0.90
N GLY A 152 8.36 -14.72 0.21
CA GLY A 152 7.84 -13.45 0.72
C GLY A 152 7.06 -13.64 2.01
N SER A 153 6.13 -14.60 2.04
CA SER A 153 5.34 -14.98 3.21
C SER A 153 6.24 -15.35 4.40
N HIS A 154 7.26 -16.19 4.17
CA HIS A 154 8.19 -16.63 5.22
C HIS A 154 8.96 -15.45 5.85
N ILE A 155 9.55 -14.60 5.01
CA ILE A 155 10.36 -13.45 5.47
C ILE A 155 9.49 -12.43 6.19
N HIS A 156 8.31 -12.10 5.65
CA HIS A 156 7.43 -11.09 6.25
C HIS A 156 6.82 -11.58 7.56
N MET A 157 6.32 -12.83 7.60
CA MET A 157 5.72 -13.37 8.82
C MET A 157 6.70 -13.38 9.99
N PHE A 158 7.95 -13.82 9.75
CA PHE A 158 8.95 -13.86 10.81
C PHE A 158 9.47 -12.46 11.14
N GLY A 159 9.94 -11.72 10.15
CA GLY A 159 10.58 -10.41 10.35
C GLY A 159 9.65 -9.38 11.00
N ILE A 160 8.43 -9.24 10.48
CA ILE A 160 7.45 -8.26 10.99
C ILE A 160 6.97 -8.64 12.39
N SER A 161 6.87 -9.94 12.71
CA SER A 161 6.51 -10.39 14.06
C SER A 161 7.54 -9.95 15.11
N PHE A 162 8.85 -10.01 14.82
CA PHE A 162 9.86 -9.49 15.76
C PHE A 162 9.74 -7.97 15.94
N ILE A 163 9.50 -7.24 14.85
CA ILE A 163 9.32 -5.79 14.93
C ILE A 163 8.16 -5.46 15.87
N PHE A 164 6.99 -6.06 15.66
CA PHE A 164 5.83 -5.80 16.51
C PHE A 164 5.98 -6.35 17.93
N MET A 165 6.75 -7.41 18.14
CA MET A 165 7.06 -7.90 19.47
C MET A 165 7.86 -6.87 20.27
N PHE A 166 8.94 -6.32 19.71
CA PHE A 166 9.76 -5.34 20.42
C PHE A 166 9.09 -3.97 20.53
N VAL A 167 8.43 -3.48 19.48
CA VAL A 167 7.65 -2.24 19.56
C VAL A 167 6.51 -2.37 20.57
N GLY A 168 5.78 -3.49 20.54
CA GLY A 168 4.70 -3.78 21.48
C GLY A 168 5.20 -3.95 22.92
N LEU A 169 6.38 -4.55 23.12
CA LEU A 169 7.03 -4.66 24.42
C LEU A 169 7.36 -3.28 24.99
N ILE A 170 8.00 -2.41 24.22
CA ILE A 170 8.31 -1.04 24.65
C ILE A 170 7.02 -0.28 24.97
N PHE A 171 6.02 -0.36 24.10
CA PHE A 171 4.74 0.30 24.29
C PHE A 171 3.95 -0.24 25.49
N SER A 172 4.16 -1.49 25.90
CA SER A 172 3.50 -2.06 27.08
C SER A 172 3.80 -1.27 28.37
N PHE A 173 4.96 -0.59 28.44
CA PHE A 173 5.37 0.28 29.55
C PHE A 173 4.72 1.68 29.53
N ALA A 174 3.92 2.02 28.51
CA ALA A 174 3.30 3.34 28.37
C ALA A 174 2.16 3.56 29.40
N GLU A 175 2.31 4.41 30.40
CA GLU A 175 1.29 4.72 31.42
C GLU A 175 0.08 5.47 30.85
N THR A 176 0.28 6.27 29.79
CA THR A 176 -0.77 7.15 29.23
C THR A 176 -1.97 6.40 28.64
N THR A 177 -1.78 5.12 28.29
CA THR A 177 -2.79 4.32 27.59
C THR A 177 -3.41 3.26 28.50
N SER A 178 -4.75 3.19 28.50
CA SER A 178 -5.46 2.16 29.27
C SER A 178 -5.14 0.74 28.76
N VAL A 179 -5.20 -0.26 29.66
CA VAL A 179 -4.90 -1.67 29.35
C VAL A 179 -5.68 -2.18 28.14
N LYS A 180 -6.97 -1.81 27.99
CA LYS A 180 -7.79 -2.22 26.85
C LYS A 180 -7.18 -1.80 25.51
N TYR A 181 -6.80 -0.53 25.40
CA TYR A 181 -6.18 0.00 24.18
C TYR A 181 -4.77 -0.54 23.95
N LYS A 182 -4.01 -0.83 25.02
CA LYS A 182 -2.73 -1.54 24.91
C LYS A 182 -2.90 -2.91 24.29
N CYS A 183 -3.81 -3.73 24.81
CA CYS A 183 -4.05 -5.07 24.28
C CYS A 183 -4.49 -5.03 22.81
N ILE A 184 -5.35 -4.09 22.43
CA ILE A 184 -5.77 -3.91 21.03
C ILE A 184 -4.57 -3.52 20.16
N ALA A 185 -3.83 -2.47 20.52
CA ALA A 185 -2.70 -1.99 19.71
C ALA A 185 -1.55 -3.01 19.60
N ILE A 186 -1.34 -3.83 20.63
CA ILE A 186 -0.33 -4.89 20.60
C ILE A 186 -0.83 -6.09 19.79
N GLY A 187 -2.10 -6.49 19.91
CA GLY A 187 -2.65 -7.68 19.25
C GLY A 187 -3.00 -7.46 17.77
N MET A 188 -3.50 -6.27 17.43
CA MET A 188 -3.98 -5.89 16.10
C MET A 188 -2.96 -6.17 14.97
N PRO A 189 -1.67 -5.79 15.09
CA PRO A 189 -0.70 -6.03 14.02
C PRO A 189 -0.54 -7.49 13.64
N TYR A 190 -0.63 -8.42 14.59
CA TYR A 190 -0.48 -9.85 14.30
C TYR A 190 -1.67 -10.40 13.51
N ALA A 191 -2.89 -9.96 13.86
CA ALA A 191 -4.08 -10.33 13.11
C ALA A 191 -4.02 -9.79 11.68
N PHE A 192 -3.61 -8.53 11.51
CA PHE A 192 -3.46 -7.94 10.19
C PHE A 192 -2.27 -8.49 9.40
N LEU A 193 -1.18 -8.92 10.05
CA LEU A 193 -0.06 -9.60 9.38
C LEU A 193 -0.50 -10.93 8.76
N ILE A 194 -1.29 -11.72 9.49
CA ILE A 194 -1.86 -12.95 8.95
C ILE A 194 -2.81 -12.63 7.80
N ALA A 195 -3.70 -11.64 7.98
CA ALA A 195 -4.63 -11.22 6.93
C ALA A 195 -3.91 -10.73 5.67
N ASP A 196 -2.81 -9.99 5.82
CA ASP A 196 -1.99 -9.48 4.72
C ASP A 196 -1.39 -10.63 3.92
N ILE A 197 -0.70 -11.57 4.57
CA ILE A 197 -0.11 -12.73 3.89
C ILE A 197 -1.19 -13.55 3.19
N VAL A 198 -2.29 -13.87 3.88
CA VAL A 198 -3.41 -14.61 3.29
C VAL A 198 -3.98 -13.85 2.09
N SER A 199 -4.06 -12.52 2.15
CA SER A 199 -4.57 -11.70 1.06
C SER A 199 -3.68 -11.73 -0.19
N TRP A 200 -2.36 -11.88 -0.07
CA TRP A 200 -1.47 -12.04 -1.23
C TRP A 200 -1.79 -13.35 -1.96
N TRP A 201 -1.96 -14.43 -1.21
CA TRP A 201 -2.36 -15.75 -1.73
C TRP A 201 -3.75 -15.72 -2.34
N LEU A 202 -4.72 -15.05 -1.71
CA LEU A 202 -6.06 -14.91 -2.28
C LEU A 202 -6.05 -14.06 -3.54
N THR A 203 -5.27 -12.96 -3.58
CA THR A 203 -5.17 -12.08 -4.75
C THR A 203 -4.60 -12.81 -5.96
N LYS A 204 -3.65 -13.73 -5.75
CA LYS A 204 -3.12 -14.60 -6.80
C LYS A 204 -4.20 -15.41 -7.54
N PHE A 205 -5.31 -15.73 -6.89
CA PHE A 205 -6.43 -16.48 -7.49
C PHE A 205 -7.64 -15.60 -7.83
N PHE A 206 -7.85 -14.53 -7.07
CA PHE A 206 -9.03 -13.69 -7.14
C PHE A 206 -8.63 -12.22 -6.96
N PRO A 207 -8.67 -11.39 -8.02
CA PRO A 207 -8.12 -10.03 -7.99
C PRO A 207 -8.83 -9.10 -6.98
N MET A 208 -10.07 -9.39 -6.60
CA MET A 208 -10.83 -8.61 -5.61
C MET A 208 -10.14 -8.49 -4.25
N PHE A 209 -9.32 -9.47 -3.86
CA PHE A 209 -8.63 -9.45 -2.56
C PHE A 209 -7.45 -8.47 -2.52
N ALA A 210 -7.09 -7.79 -3.61
CA ALA A 210 -6.11 -6.72 -3.60
C ALA A 210 -6.47 -5.59 -2.59
N TRP A 211 -7.76 -5.32 -2.41
CA TRP A 211 -8.22 -4.39 -1.37
C TRP A 211 -7.91 -4.86 0.05
N LEU A 212 -7.95 -6.18 0.29
CA LEU A 212 -7.62 -6.74 1.60
C LEU A 212 -6.14 -6.54 1.93
N VAL A 213 -5.24 -6.61 0.93
CA VAL A 213 -3.81 -6.28 1.07
C VAL A 213 -3.64 -4.87 1.60
N ILE A 214 -4.32 -3.90 0.97
CA ILE A 214 -4.24 -2.48 1.34
C ILE A 214 -4.76 -2.28 2.77
N LEU A 215 -5.95 -2.81 3.06
CA LEU A 215 -6.56 -2.66 4.38
C LEU A 215 -5.71 -3.31 5.48
N ALA A 216 -5.09 -4.46 5.20
CA ALA A 216 -4.24 -5.14 6.15
C ALA A 216 -2.93 -4.38 6.41
N GLY A 217 -2.27 -3.91 5.36
CA GLY A 217 -1.10 -3.02 5.47
C GLY A 217 -1.42 -1.74 6.25
N MET A 218 -2.55 -1.08 5.95
CA MET A 218 -3.01 0.10 6.68
C MET A 218 -3.28 -0.19 8.16
N GLY A 219 -3.93 -1.32 8.47
CA GLY A 219 -4.20 -1.74 9.84
C GLY A 219 -2.92 -1.92 10.65
N MET A 220 -1.92 -2.59 10.08
CA MET A 220 -0.59 -2.73 10.69
C MET A 220 0.08 -1.36 10.86
N GLY A 221 0.05 -0.50 9.84
CA GLY A 221 0.67 0.82 9.86
C GLY A 221 0.09 1.75 10.92
N VAL A 222 -1.24 1.77 11.07
CA VAL A 222 -1.93 2.56 12.13
C VAL A 222 -1.51 2.08 13.51
N SER A 223 -1.48 0.77 13.72
CA SER A 223 -1.11 0.18 15.00
C SER A 223 0.36 0.45 15.33
N PHE A 224 1.25 0.30 14.35
CA PHE A 224 2.67 0.68 14.47
C PHE A 224 2.82 2.14 14.87
N MET A 225 2.19 3.06 14.11
CA MET A 225 2.31 4.49 14.34
C MET A 225 1.79 4.90 15.72
N PHE A 226 0.67 4.33 16.17
CA PHE A 226 0.13 4.61 17.49
C PHE A 226 1.09 4.19 18.61
N MET A 227 1.62 2.97 18.55
CA MET A 227 2.58 2.46 19.54
C MET A 227 3.90 3.24 19.51
N TRP A 228 4.40 3.51 18.31
CA TRP A 228 5.67 4.21 18.07
C TRP A 228 5.63 5.66 18.59
N VAL A 229 4.62 6.43 18.18
CA VAL A 229 4.44 7.83 18.58
C VAL A 229 4.26 7.91 20.10
N THR A 230 3.35 7.12 20.65
CA THR A 230 3.06 7.17 22.10
C THR A 230 4.31 6.84 22.91
N SER A 231 5.09 5.83 22.50
CA SER A 231 6.30 5.45 23.22
C SER A 231 7.36 6.56 23.22
N ILE A 232 7.60 7.23 22.09
CA ILE A 232 8.56 8.34 22.01
C ILE A 232 8.08 9.54 22.83
N LEU A 233 6.80 9.92 22.67
CA LEU A 233 6.23 11.06 23.39
C LEU A 233 6.25 10.82 24.90
N GLU A 234 5.98 9.61 25.37
CA GLU A 234 5.99 9.31 26.80
C GLU A 234 7.41 9.27 27.39
N MET A 235 8.41 8.82 26.64
CA MET A 235 9.80 8.82 27.12
C MET A 235 10.39 10.23 27.24
N TRP A 236 10.13 11.11 26.26
CA TRP A 236 10.87 12.38 26.12
C TRP A 236 10.01 13.64 26.30
N LEU A 237 8.71 13.56 26.01
CA LEU A 237 7.81 14.72 25.95
C LEU A 237 6.60 14.57 26.88
N TYR A 238 6.73 13.77 27.95
CA TYR A 238 5.60 13.44 28.83
C TYR A 238 4.88 14.67 29.38
N LYS A 239 5.63 15.56 30.05
CA LYS A 239 5.09 16.78 30.66
C LYS A 239 4.40 17.69 29.62
N PRO A 240 5.09 18.16 28.57
CA PRO A 240 4.49 19.10 27.63
C PRO A 240 3.31 18.52 26.83
N VAL A 241 3.23 17.20 26.62
CA VAL A 241 2.18 16.60 25.78
C VAL A 241 1.00 16.10 26.60
N PHE A 242 1.26 15.34 27.66
CA PHE A 242 0.23 14.63 28.41
C PHE A 242 -0.18 15.33 29.70
N VAL A 243 0.70 16.13 30.31
CA VAL A 243 0.41 16.87 31.55
C VAL A 243 -0.06 18.29 31.27
N ASP A 244 0.64 19.02 30.40
CA ASP A 244 0.39 20.44 30.12
C ASP A 244 -0.26 20.68 28.74
N GLY A 245 -0.27 19.66 27.88
CA GLY A 245 -0.70 19.75 26.48
C GLY A 245 -2.15 19.32 26.22
N ILE A 246 -2.39 18.72 25.05
CA ILE A 246 -3.73 18.31 24.57
C ILE A 246 -4.45 17.40 25.57
N GLY A 247 -3.71 16.57 26.32
CA GLY A 247 -4.26 15.70 27.37
C GLY A 247 -4.97 16.48 28.49
N PHE A 248 -4.39 17.59 28.94
CA PHE A 248 -5.00 18.49 29.93
C PHE A 248 -6.28 19.13 29.40
N HIS A 249 -6.24 19.64 28.16
CA HIS A 249 -7.42 20.25 27.54
C HIS A 249 -8.55 19.25 27.31
N TYR A 250 -8.25 18.01 26.91
CA TYR A 250 -9.24 16.96 26.75
C TYR A 250 -9.83 16.53 28.09
N GLN A 251 -9.01 16.31 29.12
CA GLN A 251 -9.51 15.93 30.44
C GLN A 251 -10.31 17.06 31.10
N ARG A 252 -9.86 18.30 30.98
CA ARG A 252 -10.61 19.49 31.43
C ARG A 252 -11.93 19.63 30.68
N TRP A 253 -11.92 19.52 29.36
CA TRP A 253 -13.15 19.57 28.56
C TRP A 253 -14.12 18.44 28.92
N LYS A 254 -13.62 17.21 29.10
CA LYS A 254 -14.42 16.06 29.51
C LYS A 254 -15.00 16.28 30.91
N ALA A 255 -14.19 16.74 31.87
CA ALA A 255 -14.66 17.06 33.22
C ALA A 255 -15.73 18.17 33.21
N ASP A 256 -15.49 19.26 32.48
CA ASP A 256 -16.44 20.36 32.31
C ASP A 256 -17.73 19.93 31.60
N PHE A 257 -17.65 19.02 30.63
CA PHE A 257 -18.80 18.47 29.92
C PHE A 257 -19.63 17.56 30.84
N THR A 258 -18.97 16.69 31.60
CA THR A 258 -19.64 15.75 32.52
C THR A 258 -20.20 16.46 33.76
N ALA A 259 -19.61 17.57 34.20
CA ALA A 259 -20.14 18.40 35.28
C ALA A 259 -21.30 19.33 34.85
N SER A 260 -21.44 19.61 33.55
CA SER A 260 -22.47 20.54 33.05
C SER A 260 -23.88 19.93 32.96
N SER A 261 -24.91 20.76 33.16
CA SER A 261 -26.33 20.32 33.11
C SER A 261 -26.74 19.88 31.71
N HIS A 262 -27.78 19.04 31.58
CA HIS A 262 -28.23 18.50 30.29
C HIS A 262 -28.46 19.58 29.22
N LYS A 263 -29.07 20.71 29.60
CA LYS A 263 -29.35 21.84 28.68
C LYS A 263 -28.07 22.52 28.19
N GLU A 264 -27.06 22.57 29.05
CA GLU A 264 -25.75 23.16 28.78
C GLU A 264 -24.86 22.24 27.94
N ARG A 265 -24.96 20.92 28.13
CA ARG A 265 -24.33 19.90 27.27
C ARG A 265 -24.83 19.99 25.83
N VAL A 266 -26.14 20.06 25.63
CA VAL A 266 -26.76 20.19 24.29
C VAL A 266 -26.31 21.50 23.62
N SER A 267 -26.28 22.61 24.36
CA SER A 267 -25.79 23.90 23.85
C SER A 267 -24.31 23.86 23.44
N LYS A 268 -23.44 23.29 24.27
CA LYS A 268 -22.01 23.12 23.96
C LYS A 268 -21.79 22.22 22.75
N LEU A 269 -22.54 21.12 22.64
CA LEU A 269 -22.47 20.21 21.49
C LEU A 269 -22.91 20.92 20.20
N LEU A 270 -24.03 21.66 20.26
CA LEU A 270 -24.55 22.47 19.16
C LEU A 270 -23.55 23.54 18.73
N ALA A 271 -22.93 24.25 19.68
CA ALA A 271 -21.91 25.25 19.38
C ALA A 271 -20.67 24.67 18.69
N VAL A 272 -20.23 23.48 19.10
CA VAL A 272 -19.13 22.76 18.42
C VAL A 272 -19.55 22.36 17.01
N THR A 273 -20.73 21.77 16.82
CA THR A 273 -21.22 21.39 15.48
C THR A 273 -21.40 22.59 14.55
N VAL A 274 -21.93 23.71 15.05
CA VAL A 274 -22.08 24.96 14.30
C VAL A 274 -20.71 25.56 13.97
N GLY A 275 -19.76 25.54 14.91
CA GLY A 275 -18.40 26.02 14.70
C GLY A 275 -17.64 25.20 13.65
N VAL A 276 -17.82 23.87 13.66
CA VAL A 276 -17.27 22.97 12.63
C VAL A 276 -17.92 23.26 11.27
N PHE A 277 -19.25 23.40 11.24
CA PHE A 277 -19.99 23.70 10.02
C PHE A 277 -19.58 25.04 9.39
N GLU A 278 -19.41 26.10 10.18
CA GLU A 278 -18.94 27.41 9.70
C GLU A 278 -17.47 27.41 9.27
N ARG A 279 -16.62 26.56 9.86
CA ARG A 279 -15.26 26.34 9.34
C ARG A 279 -15.29 25.58 8.01
N LEU A 280 -16.12 24.55 7.90
CA LEU A 280 -16.28 23.76 6.68
C LEU A 280 -16.80 24.64 5.53
N LYS A 281 -17.82 25.47 5.80
CA LYS A 281 -18.39 26.42 4.85
C LYS A 281 -17.36 27.43 4.34
N ARG A 282 -16.50 27.96 5.22
CA ARG A 282 -15.39 28.85 4.82
C ARG A 282 -14.35 28.14 3.96
N ILE A 283 -14.02 26.90 4.28
CA ILE A 283 -13.09 26.09 3.47
C ILE A 283 -13.67 25.83 2.09
N ILE A 284 -14.95 25.44 2.02
CA ILE A 284 -15.66 25.23 0.75
C ILE A 284 -15.73 26.52 -0.07
N ALA A 285 -16.02 27.66 0.57
CA ALA A 285 -16.04 28.96 -0.09
C ALA A 285 -14.66 29.34 -0.66
N MET A 286 -13.58 29.15 0.10
CA MET A 286 -12.21 29.39 -0.37
C MET A 286 -11.83 28.45 -1.52
N LEU A 287 -12.23 27.18 -1.45
CA LEU A 287 -11.99 26.21 -2.52
C LEU A 287 -12.79 26.55 -3.79
N ALA A 288 -14.03 27.02 -3.63
CA ALA A 288 -14.87 27.46 -4.74
C ALA A 288 -14.33 28.73 -5.40
N GLU A 289 -13.88 29.72 -4.63
CA GLU A 289 -13.20 30.92 -5.15
C GLU A 289 -11.92 30.55 -5.91
N LYS A 290 -11.10 29.65 -5.35
CA LYS A 290 -9.87 29.19 -6.01
C LYS A 290 -10.18 28.45 -7.31
N PHE A 291 -11.18 27.58 -7.31
CA PHE A 291 -11.62 26.85 -8.50
C PHE A 291 -12.23 27.75 -9.59
N LEU A 292 -12.93 28.82 -9.19
CA LEU A 292 -13.45 29.83 -10.11
C LEU A 292 -12.32 30.68 -10.71
N LYS A 293 -11.32 31.06 -9.91
CA LYS A 293 -10.16 31.82 -10.37
C LYS A 293 -9.31 31.03 -11.38
N ASP A 294 -9.04 29.75 -11.10
CA ASP A 294 -8.30 28.85 -12.00
C ASP A 294 -9.04 28.56 -13.33
N LYS A 295 -10.34 28.85 -13.41
CA LYS A 295 -11.16 28.72 -14.63
C LYS A 295 -11.27 30.01 -15.45
N VAL A 296 -10.95 31.16 -14.86
CA VAL A 296 -10.97 32.47 -15.54
C VAL A 296 -9.59 32.80 -16.14
N ASP A 297 -8.52 32.23 -15.56
CA ASP A 297 -7.13 32.36 -16.05
C ASP A 297 -6.74 31.29 -17.11
N LYS A 298 -7.70 30.55 -17.67
CA LYS A 298 -7.55 29.64 -18.83
C LYS A 298 -8.49 30.04 -19.95
#